data_AF-A0A0M9EAX2-F1
#
_entry.id   AF-A0A0M9EAX2-F1
#
_cell.length_a   1.000
_cell.length_b   1.000
_cell.length_c   1.000
_cell.angle_alpha   90.00
_cell.angle_beta   90.00
_cell.angle_gamma   90.00
#
_symmetry.space_group_name_H-M   'P 1'
#
loop_
_entity.id
_entity.type
_entity.pdbx_description
1 polymer ?
#
loop_
_entity_poly.entity_id
_entity_poly.type
_entity_poly.pdbx_seq_one_letter_code
_entity_poly.pdbx_strand_id
1 'polypeptide(L)'
;MLIFDLKSEKPKIAHTEKQLLNSELYVRYLITMVKHHYDVDTDSVEYKRAIITIAKSVNKNATYSPNEKMSDMNSFLTKAVRVKSNKEATVNLGALLR
;
A
#
# COMPACT_ATOMS: atom_id res chain seq x y z
N MET A 1 -7.58 -5.81 6.39
CA MET A 1 -7.12 -6.44 5.13
C MET A 1 -6.07 -5.58 4.46
N LEU A 2 -4.97 -6.19 4.02
CA LEU A 2 -3.87 -5.48 3.35
C LEU A 2 -3.95 -5.69 1.84
N ILE A 3 -3.88 -4.61 1.08
CA ILE A 3 -3.73 -4.59 -0.37
C ILE A 3 -2.38 -3.96 -0.65
N PHE A 4 -1.50 -4.67 -1.35
CA PHE A 4 -0.17 -4.16 -1.60
C PHE A 4 0.31 -4.46 -3.02
N ASP A 5 1.30 -3.68 -3.44
CA ASP A 5 1.94 -3.85 -4.73
C ASP A 5 3.47 -3.77 -4.59
N LEU A 6 4.17 -4.54 -5.42
CA LEU A 6 5.63 -4.63 -5.45
C LEU A 6 6.17 -3.87 -6.65
N LYS A 7 7.04 -2.89 -6.43
CA LYS A 7 7.64 -2.07 -7.49
C LYS A 7 9.18 -2.14 -7.49
N SER A 8 9.76 -1.93 -8.67
CA SER A 8 11.20 -1.84 -8.89
C SER A 8 11.78 -0.49 -8.42
N GLU A 9 13.02 -0.15 -8.82
CA GLU A 9 13.77 1.03 -8.33
C GLU A 9 13.18 2.39 -8.70
N LYS A 10 12.24 2.48 -9.65
CA LYS A 10 11.67 3.75 -10.12
C LYS A 10 10.13 3.68 -10.13
N PRO A 11 9.49 3.53 -8.96
CA PRO A 11 8.04 3.47 -8.90
C PRO A 11 7.44 4.83 -9.25
N LYS A 12 6.44 4.82 -10.13
CA LYS A 12 5.54 5.97 -10.29
C LYS A 12 4.48 5.88 -9.18
N ILE A 13 4.75 6.50 -8.04
CA ILE A 13 3.93 6.37 -6.82
C ILE A 13 2.46 6.71 -7.10
N ALA A 14 2.18 7.87 -7.69
CA ALA A 14 0.81 8.28 -8.03
C ALA A 14 0.06 7.30 -8.95
N HIS A 15 0.75 6.60 -9.87
CA HIS A 15 0.11 5.58 -10.70
C HIS A 15 -0.18 4.31 -9.89
N THR A 16 0.71 3.98 -8.96
CA THR A 16 0.57 2.80 -8.09
C THR A 16 -0.54 2.99 -7.08
N GLU A 17 -0.69 4.20 -6.52
CA GLU A 17 -1.82 4.56 -5.66
C GLU A 17 -3.17 4.37 -6.37
N LYS A 18 -3.29 4.84 -7.62
CA LYS A 18 -4.48 4.61 -8.45
C LYS A 18 -4.73 3.12 -8.69
N GLN A 19 -3.68 2.34 -8.95
CA GLN A 19 -3.80 0.88 -9.09
C GLN A 19 -4.34 0.24 -7.81
N LEU A 20 -3.79 0.62 -6.65
CA LEU A 20 -4.22 0.12 -5.34
C LEU A 20 -5.66 0.49 -5.02
N LEU A 21 -6.13 1.69 -5.40
CA LEU A 21 -7.53 2.09 -5.26
C LEU A 21 -8.47 1.22 -6.10
N ASN A 22 -8.09 0.95 -7.35
CA ASN A 22 -8.87 0.08 -8.23
C ASN A 22 -8.92 -1.35 -7.68
N SER A 23 -7.80 -1.87 -7.17
CA SER A 23 -7.76 -3.17 -6.50
C SER A 23 -8.61 -3.19 -5.23
N GLU A 24 -8.60 -2.12 -4.43
CA GLU A 24 -9.48 -2.01 -3.27
C GLU A 24 -10.95 -2.03 -3.65
N LEU A 25 -11.35 -1.30 -4.68
CA LEU A 25 -12.73 -1.31 -5.16
C LEU A 25 -13.18 -2.73 -5.56
N TYR A 26 -12.32 -3.46 -6.28
CA TYR A 26 -12.59 -4.84 -6.66
C TYR A 26 -12.74 -5.75 -5.43
N VAL A 27 -11.83 -5.65 -4.46
CA VAL A 27 -11.89 -6.47 -3.25
C VAL A 27 -13.11 -6.11 -2.40
N ARG A 28 -13.45 -4.83 -2.25
CA ARG A 28 -14.67 -4.38 -1.56
C ARG A 28 -15.92 -4.98 -2.20
N TYR A 29 -15.98 -4.99 -3.53
CA TYR A 29 -17.08 -5.63 -4.25
C TYR A 29 -17.20 -7.13 -3.89
N LEU A 30 -16.08 -7.86 -3.87
CA LEU A 30 -16.08 -9.27 -3.46
C LEU A 30 -16.55 -9.46 -2.01
N ILE A 31 -16.11 -8.60 -1.09
CA ILE A 31 -16.54 -8.63 0.31
C ILE A 31 -18.05 -8.36 0.43
N THR A 32 -18.59 -7.41 -0.33
CA THR A 32 -20.04 -7.14 -0.37
C THR A 32 -20.82 -8.35 -0.89
N MET A 33 -20.30 -9.05 -1.91
CA MET A 33 -20.92 -10.28 -2.40
C MET A 33 -20.93 -11.37 -1.32
N VAL A 34 -19.86 -11.49 -0.55
CA VAL A 34 -19.79 -12.44 0.57
C VAL A 34 -20.82 -12.10 1.65
N LYS A 35 -20.92 -10.82 2.05
CA LYS A 35 -21.94 -10.35 3.00
C LYS A 35 -23.35 -10.66 2.49
N HIS A 36 -23.62 -10.36 1.23
CA HIS A 36 -24.95 -10.54 0.64
C HIS A 36 -25.39 -12.01 0.54
N HIS A 37 -24.48 -12.92 0.18
CA HIS A 37 -24.83 -14.32 -0.08
C HIS A 37 -24.65 -15.27 1.10
N TYR A 38 -23.79 -14.91 2.06
CA TYR A 38 -23.42 -15.81 3.16
C TYR A 38 -23.69 -15.22 4.55
N ASP A 39 -24.31 -14.03 4.63
CA ASP A 39 -24.63 -13.32 5.88
C ASP A 39 -23.44 -13.18 6.85
N VAL A 40 -22.24 -13.03 6.28
CA VAL A 40 -21.01 -12.80 7.03
C VAL A 40 -20.93 -11.31 7.38
N ASP A 41 -20.69 -10.98 8.65
CA ASP A 41 -20.39 -9.61 9.05
C ASP A 41 -19.03 -9.18 8.49
N THR A 42 -19.05 -8.14 7.66
CA THR A 42 -17.87 -7.57 7.03
C THR A 42 -17.69 -6.09 7.36
N ASP A 43 -18.49 -5.53 8.26
CA ASP A 43 -18.50 -4.09 8.51
C ASP A 43 -17.24 -3.61 9.26
N SER A 44 -16.59 -4.52 9.99
CA SER A 44 -15.31 -4.27 10.67
C SER A 44 -14.07 -4.42 9.78
N VAL A 45 -14.22 -4.69 8.48
CA VAL A 45 -13.07 -4.92 7.59
C VAL A 45 -12.42 -3.58 7.22
N GLU A 46 -11.30 -3.28 7.88
CA GLU A 46 -10.44 -2.15 7.50
C GLU A 46 -9.55 -2.49 6.30
N TYR A 47 -9.35 -1.52 5.39
CA TYR A 47 -8.49 -1.69 4.21
C TYR A 47 -7.23 -0.85 4.37
N LYS A 48 -6.07 -1.51 4.36
CA LYS A 48 -4.75 -0.88 4.40
C LYS A 48 -4.07 -1.06 3.05
N ARG A 49 -3.37 -0.03 2.58
CA ARG A 49 -2.73 -0.01 1.27
C ARG A 49 -1.24 0.22 1.41
N ALA A 50 -0.44 -0.64 0.78
CA ALA A 50 1.01 -0.51 0.84
C ALA A 50 1.71 -0.63 -0.52
N ILE A 51 2.74 0.18 -0.72
CA ILE A 51 3.62 0.12 -1.88
C ILE A 51 4.99 -0.33 -1.37
N ILE A 52 5.45 -1.49 -1.80
CA ILE A 52 6.77 -2.01 -1.43
C ILE A 52 7.70 -1.81 -2.62
N THR A 53 8.85 -1.20 -2.39
CA THR A 53 9.81 -0.89 -3.47
C THR A 53 11.25 -1.11 -3.04
N ILE A 54 12.16 -1.26 -4.00
CA ILE A 54 13.62 -1.26 -3.75
C ILE A 54 14.24 0.13 -3.95
N ALA A 55 13.43 1.13 -4.30
CA ALA A 55 13.84 2.52 -4.48
C ALA A 55 14.31 3.14 -3.15
N LYS A 56 15.62 3.34 -3.00
CA LYS A 56 16.22 3.94 -1.80
C LYS A 56 15.77 5.39 -1.56
N SER A 57 15.40 6.12 -2.62
CA SER A 57 14.93 7.51 -2.56
C SER A 57 13.66 7.67 -1.75
N VAL A 58 12.83 6.62 -1.67
CA VAL A 58 11.56 6.63 -0.93
C VAL A 58 11.75 6.64 0.58
N ASN A 59 12.91 6.20 1.08
CA ASN A 59 13.27 6.31 2.51
C ASN A 59 13.86 7.69 2.88
N LYS A 60 14.15 8.55 1.91
CA LYS A 60 14.62 9.91 2.22
C LYS A 60 13.39 10.72 2.60
N ASN A 61 13.17 10.88 3.91
CA ASN A 61 12.25 11.87 4.44
C ASN A 61 12.44 13.16 3.65
N ALA A 62 11.35 13.72 3.10
CA ALA A 62 11.41 14.96 2.35
C ALA A 62 12.20 15.99 3.16
N THR A 63 13.30 16.51 2.60
CA THR A 63 13.91 17.73 3.10
C THR A 63 12.81 18.78 3.09
N TYR A 64 12.50 19.31 4.27
CA TYR A 64 11.44 20.29 4.56
C TYR A 64 11.03 21.16 3.35
N SER A 65 9.82 20.93 2.82
CA SER A 65 9.18 21.74 1.76
C SER A 65 8.01 22.51 2.37
N PRO A 66 8.09 23.83 2.60
CA PRO A 66 7.14 24.55 3.45
C PRO A 66 5.71 24.67 2.87
N ASN A 67 5.47 24.26 1.62
CA ASN A 67 4.23 24.55 0.89
C ASN A 67 3.62 23.33 0.16
N GLU A 68 4.08 22.10 0.42
CA GLU A 68 3.34 20.93 -0.07
C GLU A 68 2.07 20.77 0.76
N LYS A 69 0.93 21.08 0.13
CA LYS A 69 -0.41 20.78 0.65
C LYS A 69 -0.37 19.38 1.24
N MET A 70 -0.68 19.24 2.52
CA MET A 70 -0.90 17.97 3.21
C MET A 70 -2.09 17.25 2.57
N SER A 71 -1.93 16.74 1.35
CA SER A 71 -2.92 15.90 0.70
C SER A 71 -2.73 14.49 1.25
N ASP A 72 -3.59 14.09 2.18
CA ASP A 72 -3.87 12.69 2.54
C ASP A 72 -2.67 11.72 2.57
N MET A 73 -1.54 12.16 3.14
CA MET A 73 -0.33 11.34 3.35
C MET A 73 -0.59 10.08 4.21
N ASN A 74 -1.79 9.90 4.77
CA ASN A 74 -2.17 8.77 5.62
C ASN A 74 -2.90 7.63 4.89
N SER A 75 -3.14 7.72 3.57
CA SER A 75 -3.96 6.73 2.85
C SER A 75 -3.18 5.55 2.25
N PHE A 76 -1.87 5.71 2.03
CA PHE A 76 -0.98 4.69 1.46
C PHE A 76 0.36 4.66 2.20
N LEU A 77 0.80 3.48 2.59
CA LEU A 77 2.12 3.28 3.18
C LEU A 77 3.13 2.90 2.10
N THR A 78 4.14 3.72 1.87
CA THR A 78 5.24 3.35 0.97
C THR A 78 6.45 2.86 1.78
N LYS A 79 6.94 1.65 1.50
CA LYS A 79 8.06 1.02 2.21
C LYS A 79 9.17 0.61 1.25
N ALA A 80 10.37 1.12 1.48
CA ALA A 80 11.55 0.64 0.79
C ALA A 80 12.15 -0.61 1.49
N VAL A 81 12.50 -1.63 0.70
CA VAL A 81 13.16 -2.86 1.15
C VAL A 81 14.53 -3.02 0.50
N ARG A 82 15.44 -3.68 1.23
CA ARG A 82 16.79 -3.96 0.73
C ARG A 82 16.84 -5.36 0.13
N VAL A 83 17.31 -5.45 -1.11
CA VAL A 83 17.59 -6.73 -1.78
C VAL A 83 18.89 -7.31 -1.22
N LYS A 84 18.84 -8.58 -0.82
CA LYS A 84 19.98 -9.38 -0.33
C LYS A 84 20.83 -9.89 -1.50
N SER A 85 22.00 -10.47 -1.20
CA SER A 85 22.90 -11.05 -2.22
C SER A 85 22.26 -12.14 -3.07
N ASN A 86 21.29 -12.88 -2.50
CA ASN A 86 20.51 -13.90 -3.20
C ASN A 86 19.36 -13.35 -4.06
N LYS A 87 19.30 -12.02 -4.29
CA LYS A 87 18.26 -11.32 -5.06
C LYS A 87 16.86 -11.34 -4.43
N GLU A 88 16.75 -11.64 -3.14
CA GLU A 88 15.48 -11.61 -2.41
C GLU A 88 15.37 -10.38 -1.50
N ALA A 89 14.13 -9.98 -1.21
CA ALA A 89 13.84 -8.96 -0.21
C ALA A 89 12.70 -9.43 0.71
N THR A 90 12.76 -9.01 1.97
CA THR A 90 11.78 -9.40 3.00
C THR A 90 11.24 -8.17 3.72
N VAL A 91 9.95 -8.16 4.00
CA VAL A 91 9.28 -7.13 4.80
C VAL A 91 8.35 -7.78 5.82
N ASN A 92 8.32 -7.25 7.04
CA ASN A 92 7.44 -7.74 8.09
C ASN A 92 6.02 -7.20 7.87
N LEU A 93 5.00 -8.06 7.99
CA LEU A 93 3.59 -7.68 7.83
C LEU A 93 3.18 -6.54 8.78
N GLY A 94 3.61 -6.58 10.05
CA GLY A 94 3.35 -5.52 11.02
C GLY A 94 3.98 -4.17 10.64
N ALA A 95 5.00 -4.17 9.77
CA ALA A 95 5.53 -2.94 9.21
C ALA A 95 4.67 -2.37 8.07
N LEU A 96 3.76 -3.17 7.51
CA LEU A 96 2.84 -2.80 6.41
C LEU A 96 1.42 -2.43 6.89
N LEU A 97 1.10 -2.74 8.14
CA LEU A 97 -0.19 -2.49 8.76
C LEU A 97 -0.19 -1.24 9.66
N ARG A 98 0.88 -0.45 9.63
CA ARG A 98 0.97 0.81 10.40
C ARG A 98 0.24 1.93 9.70
#